data_AF-A0A661MYJ6-F1
#
_entry.id   AF-A0A661MYJ6-F1
#
_cell.length_a   1.000
_cell.length_b   1.000
_cell.length_c   1.000
_cell.angle_alpha   90.00
_cell.angle_beta   90.00
_cell.angle_gamma   90.00
#
_symmetry.space_group_name_H-M   'P 1'
#
loop_
_entity.id
_entity.type
_entity.pdbx_description
1 polymer ?
#
loop_
_entity_poly.entity_id
_entity_poly.type
_entity_poly.pdbx_seq_one_letter_code
_entity_poly.pdbx_strand_id
1 'polypeptide(L)' 'GHIPCDSRTLSEIVVPLFGSDGTVIGVLDLDSHRPSHFDDEDRRGLESIVALLRA' A
#
# COMPACT_ATOMS: atom_id res chain seq x y z
N GLY A 1 1.30 -14.44 -2.68
CA GLY A 1 2.70 -14.54 -2.27
C GLY A 1 3.35 -13.20 -2.58
N HIS A 2 3.96 -12.58 -1.57
CA HIS A 2 4.77 -11.37 -1.75
C HIS A 2 6.01 -11.75 -2.56
N ILE A 3 6.25 -11.06 -3.68
CA ILE A 3 7.52 -11.14 -4.40
C ILE A 3 8.27 -9.89 -3.95
N PRO A 4 9.34 -10.00 -3.15
CA PRO A 4 10.09 -8.84 -2.69
C PRO A 4 10.54 -8.00 -3.89
N CYS A 5 10.15 -6.73 -3.92
CA CYS A 5 10.41 -5.84 -5.04
C CYS A 5 11.87 -5.34 -5.04
N ASP A 6 12.51 -5.22 -3.87
CA ASP A 6 13.91 -4.80 -3.71
C ASP A 6 14.52 -5.31 -2.40
N SER A 7 15.71 -5.91 -2.45
CA SER A 7 16.44 -6.37 -1.24
C SER A 7 16.94 -5.23 -0.35
N ARG A 8 16.83 -3.97 -0.81
CA ARG A 8 17.21 -2.76 -0.08
C ARG A 8 16.05 -2.09 0.66
N THR A 9 14.85 -2.66 0.63
CA THR A 9 13.70 -2.14 1.38
C THR A 9 14.02 -2.10 2.88
N LEU A 10 13.86 -0.92 3.50
CA LEU A 10 14.00 -0.69 4.94
C LEU A 10 12.67 -0.28 5.60
N SER A 11 11.64 0.02 4.82
CA SER A 11 10.26 0.23 5.27
C SER A 11 9.29 -0.01 4.12
N GLU A 12 8.11 -0.54 4.42
CA GLU A 12 7.08 -0.90 3.44
C GLU A 12 5.70 -0.46 3.97
N ILE A 13 4.81 -0.03 3.08
CA ILE A 13 3.39 0.17 3.37
C ILE A 13 2.53 -0.52 2.32
N VAL A 14 1.58 -1.32 2.78
CA VAL A 14 0.67 -2.09 1.93
C VAL A 14 -0.76 -1.65 2.21
N VAL A 15 -1.47 -1.20 1.18
CA VAL A 15 -2.86 -0.71 1.28
C VAL A 15 -3.78 -1.57 0.41
N PRO A 16 -4.84 -2.19 0.95
CA PRO A 16 -5.74 -3.05 0.18
C PRO A 16 -6.61 -2.26 -0.80
N LEU A 17 -6.76 -2.78 -2.02
CA LEU A 17 -7.75 -2.32 -2.99
C LEU A 17 -9.02 -3.15 -2.85
N PHE A 18 -10.16 -2.47 -2.79
CA PHE A 18 -11.47 -3.10 -2.66
C PHE A 18 -12.29 -2.97 -3.93
N GLY A 19 -12.87 -4.08 -4.39
CA GLY A 19 -13.90 -4.09 -5.43
C GLY A 19 -15.24 -3.56 -4.92
N SER A 20 -16.19 -3.42 -5.84
CA SER A 20 -17.53 -2.85 -5.59
C SER A 20 -18.33 -3.62 -4.54
N ASP A 21 -18.07 -4.92 -4.41
CA ASP A 21 -18.70 -5.81 -3.43
C ASP A 21 -17.97 -5.82 -2.07
N GLY A 22 -16.93 -4.99 -1.92
CA GLY A 22 -16.11 -4.92 -0.72
C GLY A 22 -15.05 -6.03 -0.62
N THR A 23 -14.89 -6.86 -1.64
CA THR A 23 -13.83 -7.88 -1.65
C THR A 23 -12.47 -7.24 -1.91
N VAL A 24 -11.41 -7.79 -1.33
CA VAL A 24 -10.04 -7.36 -1.64
C VAL A 24 -9.65 -7.93 -3.00
N ILE A 25 -9.40 -7.05 -3.96
CA ILE A 25 -9.05 -7.41 -5.35
C ILE A 25 -7.57 -7.18 -5.67
N GLY A 26 -6.83 -6.55 -4.76
CA GLY A 26 -5.42 -6.27 -4.93
C GLY A 26 -4.84 -5.50 -3.75
N VAL A 27 -3.57 -5.11 -3.87
CA VAL A 27 -2.87 -4.25 -2.92
C VAL A 27 -2.05 -3.20 -3.65
N LEU A 28 -1.98 -1.99 -3.09
CA LEU A 28 -0.98 -0.99 -3.39
C LEU A 28 0.20 -1.29 -2.47
N ASP A 29 1.34 -1.64 -3.08
CA ASP A 29 2.56 -2.01 -2.38
C ASP A 29 3.62 -0.94 -2.64
N LEU A 30 4.12 -0.32 -1.58
CA LEU A 30 5.13 0.75 -1.64
C LEU A 30 6.29 0.45 -0.71
N ASP A 31 7.48 0.37 -1.30
CA ASP A 31 8.75 0.18 -0.63
C ASP A 31 9.54 1.48 -0.48
N SER A 32 10.44 1.52 0.50
CA SER A 32 11.39 2.60 0.68
C SER A 32 12.74 2.12 1.22
N HIS A 33 13.84 2.74 0.75
CA HIS A 33 15.19 2.53 1.30
C HIS A 33 15.48 3.40 2.54
N ARG A 34 14.54 4.23 2.98
CA ARG A 34 14.63 5.00 4.23
C ARG A 34 13.89 4.26 5.35
N PRO A 35 14.49 4.10 6.54
CA PRO A 35 13.79 3.51 7.68
C PRO A 35 12.65 4.43 8.12
N SER A 36 11.54 3.83 8.57
CA SER A 36 10.36 4.57 9.08
C SER A 36 9.88 5.68 8.13
N HIS A 37 9.91 5.44 6.81
CA HIS A 37 9.50 6.45 5.83
C HIS A 37 7.99 6.71 5.86
N PHE A 38 7.20 5.66 6.11
CA PHE A 38 5.75 5.76 6.14
C PHE A 38 5.25 5.92 7.57
N ASP A 39 4.36 6.88 7.76
CA ASP A 39 3.66 7.09 9.02
C ASP A 39 2.13 7.01 8.84
N ASP A 40 1.41 7.41 9.89
CA ASP A 40 -0.04 7.38 9.94
C ASP A 40 -0.70 8.40 8.98
N GLU A 41 -0.04 9.51 8.66
CA GLU A 41 -0.51 10.47 7.67
C GLU A 41 -0.39 9.89 6.26
N ASP A 42 0.75 9.27 5.94
CA ASP A 42 0.94 8.56 4.68
C ASP A 42 -0.12 7.48 4.49
N ARG A 43 -0.36 6.66 5.52
CA ARG A 43 -1.39 5.61 5.49
C ARG A 43 -2.76 6.19 5.14
N ARG A 44 -3.20 7.24 5.84
CA ARG A 44 -4.52 7.87 5.57
C ARG A 44 -4.61 8.47 4.17
N GLY A 45 -3.53 9.10 3.70
CA GLY A 45 -3.44 9.65 2.35
C GLY A 45 -3.54 8.57 1.28
N LEU A 46 -2.79 7.48 1.43
CA LEU A 46 -2.81 6.35 0.52
C LEU A 46 -4.16 5.61 0.52
N GLU A 47 -4.77 5.40 1.69
CA GLU A 47 -6.13 4.87 1.81
C GLU A 47 -7.15 5.74 1.04
N SER A 48 -7.01 7.07 1.13
CA SER A 48 -7.87 8.01 0.41
C SER A 48 -7.67 7.94 -1.11
N ILE A 49 -6.43 7.78 -1.58
CA ILE A 49 -6.12 7.60 -3.00
C ILE A 49 -6.68 6.29 -3.52
N VAL A 50 -6.47 5.18 -2.80
CA VAL A 50 -6.98 3.86 -3.18
C VAL A 50 -8.50 3.84 -3.21
N ALA A 51 -9.17 4.59 -2.34
CA ALA A 51 -10.64 4.74 -2.38
C ALA A 51 -11.16 5.36 -3.70
N LEU A 52 -10.34 6.09 -4.45
CA LEU A 52 -10.69 6.61 -5.78
C LEU A 52 -10.59 5.54 -6.88
N LEU A 53 -9.89 4.44 -6.62
CA LEU A 53 -9.66 3.35 -7.56
C LEU A 53 -10.70 2.23 -7.43
N ARG A 54 -11.74 2.41 -6.61
CA ARG A 54 -12.79 1.41 -6.40
C ARG A 54 -13.48 1.12 -7.74
N ALA A 55 -13.39 -0.15 -8.16
CA ALA A 55 -13.98 -0.70 -9.36
C ALA A 55 -15.29 -1.40 -9.03
#